data_AF-J3EHB5-F1
#
_entry.id   AF-J3EHB5-F1
#
_cell.length_a   1.000
_cell.length_b   1.000
_cell.length_c   1.000
_cell.angle_alpha   90.00
_cell.angle_beta   90.00
_cell.angle_gamma   90.00
#
_symmetry.space_group_name_H-M   'P 1'
#
loop_
_entity.id
_entity.type
_entity.pdbx_description
1 polymer ?
#
loop_
_entity_poly.entity_id
_entity_poly.type
_entity_poly.pdbx_seq_one_letter_code
_entity_poly.pdbx_strand_id
1 'polypeptide(L)'
;MHDQVMPRFLPIDTYDAENPVLFINTHKELSDLAACAAHRFTVVRDLADTLSSLGLKGISDCDLTRVTGAVHLLMREGCAILDVIQARALQREEGFKATV
;
A
#
# COMPACT_ATOMS: atom_id res chain seq x y z
N MET A 1 -20.51 4.56 -20.74
CA MET A 1 -19.46 4.70 -19.71
C MET A 1 -19.19 3.29 -19.23
N HIS A 2 -18.04 2.69 -19.55
CA HIS A 2 -17.79 1.30 -19.21
C HIS A 2 -17.63 1.20 -17.69
N ASP A 3 -18.55 0.50 -17.03
CA ASP A 3 -18.36 0.03 -15.65
C ASP A 3 -17.13 -0.88 -15.67
N GLN A 4 -15.96 -0.31 -15.38
CA GLN A 4 -14.73 -1.06 -15.40
C GLN A 4 -14.69 -1.89 -14.12
N VAL A 5 -15.14 -3.14 -14.24
CA VAL A 5 -15.08 -4.14 -13.16
C VAL A 5 -13.63 -4.26 -12.68
N MET A 6 -13.41 -4.07 -11.38
CA MET A 6 -12.08 -4.14 -10.78
C MET A 6 -11.47 -5.54 -11.03
N PRO A 7 -10.28 -5.62 -11.65
CA PRO A 7 -9.65 -6.91 -11.95
C PRO A 7 -9.28 -7.62 -10.65
N ARG A 8 -9.39 -8.95 -10.62
CA ARG A 8 -9.09 -9.76 -9.43
C ARG A 8 -7.65 -9.57 -8.94
N PHE A 9 -6.69 -9.50 -9.85
CA PHE A 9 -5.28 -9.26 -9.54
C PHE A 9 -4.85 -7.93 -10.14
N LEU A 10 -4.66 -6.93 -9.29
CA LEU A 10 -4.19 -5.60 -9.68
C LEU A 10 -2.67 -5.54 -9.47
N PRO A 11 -1.87 -5.25 -10.50
CA PRO A 11 -0.41 -5.16 -10.34
C PRO A 11 -0.06 -4.02 -9.39
N ILE A 12 0.90 -4.28 -8.50
CA ILE A 12 1.59 -3.22 -7.76
C ILE A 12 2.69 -2.73 -8.68
N ASP A 13 2.66 -1.45 -9.00
CA ASP A 13 3.78 -0.84 -9.68
C ASP A 13 4.94 -0.76 -8.67
N THR A 14 6.06 -1.41 -8.98
CA THR A 14 7.28 -1.44 -8.16
C THR A 14 8.48 -0.78 -8.85
N TYR A 15 8.33 -0.30 -10.10
CA TYR A 15 9.36 0.31 -10.95
C TYR A 15 10.67 -0.50 -11.17
N ASP A 16 10.72 -1.75 -10.73
CA ASP A 16 11.91 -2.60 -10.74
C ASP A 16 11.90 -3.67 -11.85
N ALA A 17 10.76 -3.84 -12.54
CA ALA A 17 10.62 -4.82 -13.61
C ALA A 17 9.71 -4.31 -14.74
N GLU A 18 10.01 -4.74 -15.98
CA GLU A 18 9.17 -4.49 -17.16
C GLU A 18 7.81 -5.19 -17.05
N ASN A 19 7.74 -6.29 -16.30
CA ASN A 19 6.53 -7.06 -16.07
C ASN A 19 6.21 -7.09 -14.56
N PRO A 20 4.98 -6.80 -14.13
CA PRO A 20 4.61 -6.84 -12.73
C PRO A 20 4.67 -8.28 -12.20
N VAL A 21 5.34 -8.47 -11.06
CA VAL A 21 5.43 -9.76 -10.37
C VAL A 21 4.69 -9.77 -9.03
N LEU A 22 4.31 -8.60 -8.52
CA LEU A 22 3.52 -8.44 -7.29
C LEU A 22 2.12 -7.93 -7.63
N PHE A 23 1.11 -8.56 -7.01
CA PHE A 23 -0.30 -8.29 -7.29
C PHE A 23 -1.12 -8.21 -6.02
N ILE A 24 -2.08 -7.28 -6.00
CA ILE A 24 -3.14 -7.19 -4.99
C ILE A 24 -4.31 -8.06 -5.46
N ASN A 25 -4.72 -9.02 -4.62
CA ASN A 25 -5.96 -9.75 -4.85
C ASN A 25 -7.15 -8.89 -4.38
N THR A 26 -7.71 -8.10 -5.28
CA THR A 26 -8.74 -7.10 -4.99
C THR A 26 -10.07 -7.71 -4.50
N HIS A 27 -10.28 -9.00 -4.77
CA HIS A 27 -11.50 -9.73 -4.40
C HIS A 27 -11.43 -10.35 -3.00
N LYS A 28 -10.32 -10.20 -2.27
CA LYS A 28 -10.22 -10.64 -0.87
C LYS A 28 -11.09 -9.80 0.08
N GLU A 29 -11.24 -10.23 1.32
CA GLU A 29 -12.02 -9.47 2.30
C GLU A 29 -11.38 -8.11 2.57
N LEU A 30 -12.22 -7.08 2.76
CA LEU A 30 -11.73 -5.73 3.08
C LEU A 30 -10.91 -5.72 4.37
N SER A 31 -11.23 -6.60 5.33
CA SER A 31 -10.45 -6.78 6.56
C SER A 31 -9.03 -7.27 6.29
N ASP A 32 -8.87 -8.23 5.36
CA ASP A 32 -7.56 -8.78 5.01
C ASP A 32 -6.72 -7.72 4.30
N LEU A 33 -7.32 -6.97 3.37
CA LEU A 33 -6.66 -5.86 2.70
C LEU A 33 -6.27 -4.77 3.71
N ALA A 34 -7.16 -4.41 4.64
CA ALA A 34 -6.91 -3.39 5.65
C ALA A 34 -5.79 -3.81 6.60
N ALA A 35 -5.78 -5.05 7.08
CA ALA A 35 -4.69 -5.58 7.91
C ALA A 35 -3.36 -5.56 7.15
N CYS A 36 -3.38 -5.93 5.86
CA CYS A 36 -2.22 -5.92 4.98
C CYS A 36 -1.63 -4.51 4.79
N ALA A 37 -2.49 -3.49 4.58
CA ALA A 37 -2.08 -2.09 4.48
C ALA A 37 -1.59 -1.53 5.83
N ALA A 38 -2.33 -1.81 6.91
CA ALA A 38 -1.99 -1.34 8.26
C ALA A 38 -0.63 -1.87 8.73
N HIS A 39 -0.29 -3.11 8.37
CA HIS A 39 1.03 -3.68 8.68
C HIS A 39 2.15 -2.87 7.99
N ARG A 40 2.00 -2.55 6.70
CA ARG A 40 2.98 -1.72 5.96
C ARG A 40 3.16 -0.34 6.57
N PHE A 41 2.05 0.33 6.87
CA PHE A 41 2.10 1.66 7.51
C PHE A 41 2.69 1.62 8.92
N THR A 42 2.48 0.53 9.66
CA THR A 42 3.10 0.33 10.96
C THR A 42 4.61 0.22 10.84
N VAL A 43 5.11 -0.63 9.93
CA VAL A 43 6.56 -0.75 9.72
C VAL A 43 7.17 0.57 9.24
N VAL A 44 6.50 1.30 8.34
CA VAL A 44 6.96 2.63 7.88
C VAL A 44 7.04 3.61 9.04
N ARG A 45 6.02 3.66 9.90
CA ARG A 45 6.00 4.52 11.09
C ARG A 45 7.14 4.16 12.03
N ASP A 46 7.32 2.88 12.36
CA ASP A 46 8.35 2.44 13.29
C ASP A 46 9.77 2.75 12.75
N LEU A 47 9.99 2.64 11.43
CA LEU A 47 11.23 3.06 10.78
C LEU A 47 11.43 4.58 10.83
N ALA A 48 10.37 5.37 10.61
CA ALA A 48 10.43 6.82 10.70
C ALA A 48 10.72 7.29 12.14
N ASP A 49 10.10 6.66 13.13
CA ASP A 49 10.34 6.91 14.55
C ASP A 49 11.80 6.60 14.91
N THR A 50 12.33 5.48 14.40
CA THR A 50 13.74 5.11 14.54
C THR A 50 14.66 6.19 13.95
N LEU A 51 14.38 6.65 12.72
CA LEU A 51 15.17 7.72 12.09
C LEU A 51 15.08 9.05 12.84
N SER A 52 13.92 9.36 13.42
CA SER A 52 13.70 10.60 14.17
C SER A 52 14.39 10.62 15.54
N SER A 53 14.52 9.45 16.16
CA SER A 53 15.10 9.28 17.51
C SER A 53 16.59 8.97 17.50
N LEU A 54 17.11 8.40 16.41
CA LEU A 54 18.54 8.22 16.21
C LEU A 54 19.23 9.58 16.04
N GLY A 55 20.32 9.78 16.77
CA GLY A 55 21.28 10.80 16.39
C GLY A 55 21.85 10.43 15.02
N LEU A 56 21.42 11.09 13.95
CA LEU A 56 21.86 10.82 12.56
C LEU A 56 23.38 11.04 12.35
N LYS A 57 24.08 11.52 13.38
CA LYS A 57 25.52 11.74 13.39
C LYS A 57 26.26 10.40 13.39
N GLY A 58 26.92 10.09 12.27
CA GLY A 58 27.72 8.87 12.10
C GLY A 58 26.98 7.71 11.43
N ILE A 59 25.73 7.92 10.98
CA ILE A 59 25.05 6.96 10.10
C ILE A 59 25.67 7.06 8.70
N SER A 60 25.93 5.90 8.08
CA SER A 60 26.43 5.87 6.71
C SER A 60 25.33 6.25 5.71
N ASP A 61 25.68 6.99 4.66
CA ASP A 61 24.74 7.33 3.58
C ASP A 61 24.10 6.09 2.95
N CYS A 62 24.85 4.98 2.91
CA CYS A 62 24.37 3.68 2.45
C CYS A 62 23.24 3.13 3.32
N ASP A 63 23.37 3.21 4.64
CA ASP A 63 22.33 2.71 5.56
C ASP A 63 21.09 3.58 5.50
N LEU A 64 21.26 4.90 5.44
CA LEU A 64 20.14 5.82 5.26
C LEU A 64 19.40 5.56 3.93
N THR A 65 20.15 5.34 2.84
CA THR A 65 19.58 5.02 1.51
C THR A 65 18.81 3.70 1.52
N ARG A 66 19.33 2.67 2.19
CA ARG A 66 18.65 1.36 2.31
C ARG A 66 17.35 1.47 3.10
N VAL A 67 17.38 2.15 4.24
CA VAL A 67 16.19 2.32 5.09
C VAL A 67 15.13 3.17 4.38
N THR A 68 15.52 4.28 3.77
CA THR A 68 14.60 5.13 3.00
C THR A 68 14.02 4.40 1.78
N GLY A 69 14.81 3.55 1.11
CA GLY A 69 14.32 2.66 0.06
C GLY A 69 13.27 1.67 0.55
N ALA A 70 13.50 1.03 1.71
CA ALA A 70 12.51 0.13 2.32
C ALA A 70 11.22 0.87 2.70
N VAL A 71 11.34 2.06 3.30
CA VAL A 71 10.19 2.93 3.62
C VAL A 71 9.40 3.28 2.36
N HIS A 72 10.09 3.66 1.28
CA HIS A 72 9.45 4.01 0.02
C HIS A 72 8.64 2.84 -0.54
N LEU A 73 9.21 1.63 -0.60
CA LEU A 73 8.52 0.43 -1.09
C LEU A 73 7.29 0.09 -0.25
N LEU A 74 7.44 0.03 1.08
CA LEU A 74 6.34 -0.32 1.99
C LEU A 74 5.21 0.71 1.96
N MET A 75 5.55 2.00 1.91
CA MET A 75 4.55 3.07 1.83
C MET A 75 3.74 2.96 0.55
N ARG A 76 4.43 2.73 -0.57
CA ARG A 76 3.81 2.57 -1.88
C ARG A 76 2.86 1.36 -1.94
N GLU A 77 3.30 0.21 -1.45
CA GLU A 77 2.44 -0.96 -1.34
C GLU A 77 1.21 -0.69 -0.46
N GLY A 78 1.41 -0.02 0.69
CA GLY A 78 0.32 0.34 1.59
C GLY A 78 -0.71 1.25 0.93
N CYS A 79 -0.27 2.27 0.21
CA CYS A 79 -1.14 3.16 -0.56
C CYS A 79 -1.91 2.43 -1.66
N ALA A 80 -1.24 1.57 -2.45
CA ALA A 80 -1.91 0.81 -3.50
C ALA A 80 -3.02 -0.11 -2.96
N ILE A 81 -2.80 -0.72 -1.79
CA ILE A 81 -3.84 -1.52 -1.12
C ILE A 81 -4.97 -0.62 -0.60
N LEU A 82 -4.64 0.55 -0.05
CA LEU A 82 -5.63 1.51 0.45
C LEU A 82 -6.54 2.03 -0.68
N ASP A 83 -6.00 2.27 -1.87
CA ASP A 83 -6.79 2.69 -3.04
C ASP A 83 -7.84 1.64 -3.41
N VAL A 84 -7.47 0.35 -3.37
CA VAL A 84 -8.40 -0.77 -3.59
C VAL A 84 -9.48 -0.81 -2.52
N ILE A 85 -9.13 -0.59 -1.25
CA ILE A 85 -10.08 -0.54 -0.14
C ILE A 85 -11.08 0.60 -0.36
N GLN A 86 -10.60 1.81 -0.68
CA GLN A 86 -11.43 2.99 -0.89
C GLN A 86 -12.38 2.80 -2.08
N ALA A 87 -11.87 2.32 -3.22
CA ALA A 87 -12.69 2.07 -4.40
C ALA A 87 -13.82 1.06 -4.10
N ARG A 88 -13.53 -0.02 -3.36
CA ARG A 88 -14.54 -1.01 -2.95
C ARG A 88 -15.51 -0.49 -1.89
N ALA A 89 -15.06 0.37 -0.99
CA ALA A 89 -15.93 1.02 -0.02
C ALA A 89 -16.96 1.91 -0.71
N LEU A 90 -16.52 2.74 -1.67
CA LEU A 90 -17.40 3.59 -2.47
C LEU A 90 -18.44 2.79 -3.24
N GLN A 91 -18.03 1.70 -3.91
CA GLN A 91 -18.97 0.81 -4.62
C GLN A 91 -20.04 0.22 -3.69
N ARG A 92 -19.68 -0.14 -2.45
CA ARG A 92 -20.64 -0.63 -1.45
C ARG A 92 -21.61 0.46 -0.99
N GLU A 93 -21.12 1.67 -0.78
CA GLU A 93 -21.95 2.82 -0.40
C GLU A 93 -22.94 3.20 -1.51
N GLU A 94 -22.50 3.20 -2.76
CA GLU A 94 -23.37 3.45 -3.92
C GLU A 94 -24.43 2.36 -4.09
N GLY A 95 -24.04 1.09 -3.96
CA GLY A 95 -24.98 -0.03 -3.98
C GLY A 95 -26.02 0.06 -2.86
N PHE A 96 -25.61 0.45 -1.65
CA PHE A 96 -26.54 0.69 -0.55
C PHE A 96 -27.52 1.83 -0.87
N LYS A 97 -27.04 2.98 -1.35
CA LYS A 97 -27.88 4.13 -1.73
C LYS A 97 -28.87 3.81 -2.86
N ALA A 98 -28.51 2.94 -3.80
CA ALA A 98 -29.39 2.53 -4.89
C ALA A 98 -30.51 1.56 -4.45
N THR A 99 -30.37 0.95 -3.27
CA THR A 99 -31.32 -0.04 -2.73
C THR A 99 -32.31 0.57 -1.72
N VAL A 100 -32.14 1.86 -1.37
CA VAL A 100 -32.98 2.64 -0.44
C VAL A 100 -33.80 3.65 -1.23
#